data_AF-A0A2N0NGV9-F1
#
_entry.id   AF-A0A2N0NGV9-F1
#
_cell.length_a   1.000
_cell.length_b   1.000
_cell.length_c   1.000
_cell.angle_alpha   90.00
_cell.angle_beta   90.00
_cell.angle_gamma   90.00
#
_symmetry.space_group_name_H-M   'P 1'
#
loop_
_entity.id
_entity.type
_entity.pdbx_description
1 polymer ?
#
loop_
_entity_poly.entity_id
_entity_poly.type
_entity_poly.pdbx_seq_one_letter_code
_entity_poly.pdbx_strand_id
1 'polypeptide(L)'
;MVSRHGRKFLKLNNYIILFAIYDIITSKRLDIEIHKVKGHSGCHWNDMADAIAKIGRETAVVNSNRLVDLQFICSYSFPLLFLPVWHSIEIDRRVRQFCRIVSKSLEEVTWSLNSNWKDYFNNQTHDISIEWNWTAHWCYLNNINKSRCDNIDSNNTLINFIKSSNNLLPTVDNLRKRNDIYDD
;
A
#
# COMPACT_ATOMS: atom_id res chain seq x y z
N MET A 1 3.41 26.96 -17.87
CA MET A 1 4.48 26.37 -17.04
C MET A 1 3.86 25.75 -15.80
N VAL A 2 3.79 24.41 -15.71
CA VAL A 2 3.29 23.74 -14.50
C VAL A 2 4.31 23.95 -13.38
N SER A 3 3.95 24.76 -12.39
CA SER A 3 4.77 25.07 -11.22
C SER A 3 5.36 23.79 -10.61
N ARG A 4 6.69 23.76 -10.43
CA ARG A 4 7.44 22.65 -9.78
C ARG A 4 6.95 22.32 -8.36
N HIS A 5 6.03 23.10 -7.79
CA HIS A 5 5.50 22.95 -6.44
C HIS A 5 4.50 21.79 -6.30
N GLY A 6 3.64 21.54 -7.30
CA GLY A 6 2.60 20.49 -7.21
C GLY A 6 3.15 19.07 -7.02
N ARG A 7 4.29 18.75 -7.67
CA ARG A 7 4.96 17.45 -7.54
C ARG A 7 5.61 17.20 -6.17
N LYS A 8 5.87 18.24 -5.37
CA LYS A 8 6.46 18.07 -4.04
C LYS A 8 5.41 17.64 -3.01
N PHE A 9 4.18 18.12 -3.12
CA PHE A 9 3.09 17.78 -2.19
C PHE A 9 2.72 16.30 -2.23
N LEU A 10 2.62 15.71 -3.41
CA LEU A 10 2.33 14.26 -3.58
C LEU A 10 3.45 13.34 -3.05
N LYS A 11 4.59 13.90 -2.63
CA LYS A 11 5.69 13.17 -1.97
C LYS A 11 5.64 13.28 -0.44
N LEU A 12 4.68 14.00 0.13
CA LEU A 12 4.45 14.05 1.57
C LEU A 12 3.51 12.93 1.99
N ASN A 13 3.63 12.49 3.23
CA ASN A 13 2.56 11.72 3.88
C ASN A 13 1.49 12.70 4.36
N ASN A 14 0.25 12.25 4.42
CA ASN A 14 -0.88 13.04 4.91
C ASN A 14 -1.02 14.36 4.12
N TYR A 15 -0.79 14.32 2.80
CA TYR A 15 -0.73 15.53 2.00
C TYR A 15 -2.12 16.13 1.78
N ILE A 16 -3.20 15.35 1.95
CA ILE A 16 -4.58 15.83 1.80
C ILE A 16 -4.89 16.84 2.90
N ILE A 17 -4.61 16.50 4.17
CA ILE A 17 -4.83 17.42 5.29
C ILE A 17 -3.86 18.62 5.26
N LEU A 18 -2.61 18.42 4.85
CA LEU A 18 -1.65 19.53 4.70
C LEU A 18 -2.10 20.51 3.60
N PHE A 19 -2.64 19.98 2.51
CA PHE A 19 -3.23 20.79 1.46
C PHE A 19 -4.47 21.53 1.96
N ALA A 20 -5.36 20.86 2.69
CA ALA A 20 -6.55 21.47 3.30
C ALA A 20 -6.19 22.68 4.15
N ILE A 21 -5.17 22.55 5.01
CA ILE A 21 -4.67 23.65 5.83
C ILE A 21 -4.19 24.81 4.94
N TYR A 22 -3.37 24.52 3.91
CA TYR A 22 -2.87 25.53 2.98
C TYR A 22 -3.99 26.25 2.21
N ASP A 23 -4.98 25.51 1.71
CA ASP A 23 -6.13 26.04 0.97
C ASP A 23 -6.98 26.97 1.85
N ILE A 24 -7.22 26.58 3.11
CA ILE A 24 -7.95 27.41 4.08
C ILE A 24 -7.20 28.71 4.37
N ILE A 25 -5.89 28.64 4.64
CA ILE A 25 -5.05 29.82 4.93
C ILE A 25 -5.07 30.80 3.76
N THR A 26 -4.87 30.29 2.54
CA THR A 26 -4.78 31.12 1.34
C THR A 26 -6.15 31.67 0.92
N SER A 27 -7.20 30.86 0.90
CA SER A 27 -8.56 31.28 0.52
C SER A 27 -9.13 32.33 1.47
N LYS A 28 -8.88 32.19 2.78
CA LYS A 28 -9.34 33.14 3.80
C LYS A 28 -8.35 34.28 4.07
N ARG A 29 -7.20 34.31 3.40
CA ARG A 29 -6.13 35.31 3.59
C ARG A 29 -5.73 35.47 5.07
N LEU A 30 -5.56 34.34 5.75
CA LEU A 30 -5.19 34.33 7.16
C LEU A 30 -3.72 34.65 7.32
N ASP A 31 -3.41 35.57 8.23
CA ASP A 31 -2.08 35.74 8.78
C ASP A 31 -1.99 34.91 10.06
N ILE A 32 -1.02 33.99 10.14
CA ILE A 32 -0.96 32.98 11.20
C ILE A 32 0.43 32.94 11.81
N GLU A 33 0.48 33.10 13.13
CA GLU A 33 1.64 32.79 13.95
C GLU A 33 1.44 31.45 14.67
N ILE A 34 2.40 30.53 14.53
CA ILE A 34 2.31 29.18 15.10
C ILE A 34 3.20 29.10 16.35
N HIS A 35 2.57 28.98 17.52
CA HIS A 35 3.27 28.79 18.79
C HIS A 35 3.19 27.33 19.24
N LYS A 36 4.34 26.68 19.40
CA LYS A 36 4.41 25.32 19.92
C LYS A 36 4.41 25.33 21.45
N VAL A 37 3.40 24.70 22.06
CA VAL A 37 3.26 24.54 23.50
C VAL A 37 3.46 23.07 23.89
N LYS A 38 4.02 22.81 25.07
CA LYS A 38 4.19 21.44 25.59
C LYS A 38 2.82 20.92 26.06
N GLY A 39 2.49 19.67 25.72
CA GLY A 39 1.26 19.02 26.20
C GLY A 39 1.23 18.90 27.72
N HIS A 40 0.04 19.09 28.31
CA HIS A 40 -0.19 19.06 29.76
C HIS A 40 0.74 19.96 30.57
N SER A 41 1.12 21.11 30.02
CA SER A 41 1.97 22.09 30.70
C SER A 41 1.18 23.06 31.59
N GLY A 42 -0.13 22.82 31.80
CA GLY A 42 -1.02 23.73 32.53
C GLY A 42 -1.44 24.97 31.71
N CYS A 43 -1.25 24.95 30.38
CA CYS A 43 -1.74 26.02 29.52
C CYS A 43 -3.24 25.84 29.30
N HIS A 44 -4.05 26.68 29.95
CA HIS A 44 -5.51 26.54 30.01
C HIS A 44 -6.16 26.28 28.64
N TRP A 45 -5.84 27.09 27.63
CA TRP A 45 -6.43 26.97 26.29
C TRP A 45 -5.97 25.73 25.52
N ASN A 46 -4.71 25.32 25.69
CA ASN A 46 -4.19 24.08 25.10
C ASN A 46 -4.84 22.85 25.72
N ASP A 47 -4.93 22.82 27.05
CA ASP A 47 -5.51 21.69 27.78
C ASP A 47 -7.03 21.59 27.54
N MET A 48 -7.71 22.74 27.39
CA MET A 48 -9.12 22.78 26.96
C MET A 48 -9.29 22.23 25.53
N ALA A 49 -8.42 22.63 24.59
CA ALA A 49 -8.47 22.12 23.22
C ALA A 49 -8.23 20.59 23.16
N ASP A 50 -7.30 20.07 23.95
CA ASP A 50 -7.03 18.63 24.06
C ASP A 50 -8.25 17.86 24.62
N ALA A 51 -8.89 18.39 25.68
CA ALA A 51 -10.11 17.81 26.24
C ALA A 51 -11.25 17.76 25.21
N ILE A 52 -11.45 18.84 24.44
CA ILE A 52 -12.46 18.89 23.38
C ILE A 52 -12.13 17.90 22.26
N ALA A 53 -10.85 17.80 21.84
CA ALA A 53 -10.43 16.84 20.82
C ALA A 53 -10.71 15.40 21.25
N LYS A 54 -10.49 15.07 22.53
CA LYS A 54 -10.81 13.76 23.09
C LYS A 54 -12.31 13.45 23.04
N ILE A 55 -13.16 14.41 23.43
CA ILE A 55 -14.63 14.27 23.34
C ILE A 55 -15.06 14.10 21.88
N GLY A 56 -14.49 14.88 20.96
CA GLY A 56 -14.78 14.79 19.53
C GLY A 56 -14.48 13.40 18.97
N ARG A 57 -13.33 12.83 19.33
CA ARG A 57 -12.95 11.45 18.96
C ARG A 57 -13.96 10.43 19.48
N GLU A 58 -14.30 10.49 20.76
CA GLU A 58 -15.25 9.56 21.40
C GLU A 58 -16.64 9.66 20.76
N THR A 59 -17.07 10.87 20.43
CA THR A 59 -18.36 11.11 19.77
C THR A 59 -18.38 10.57 18.33
N ALA A 60 -17.29 10.75 17.58
CA ALA A 60 -17.19 10.29 16.19
C ALA A 60 -17.25 8.76 16.05
N VAL A 61 -16.84 8.02 17.07
CA VAL A 61 -16.98 6.55 17.12
C VAL A 61 -18.46 6.13 17.14
N VAL A 62 -19.30 6.89 17.84
CA VAL A 62 -20.73 6.59 18.01
C VAL A 62 -21.58 7.19 16.88
N ASN A 63 -21.13 8.31 16.30
CA ASN A 63 -21.87 9.03 15.26
C ASN A 63 -20.94 9.50 14.12
N SER A 64 -21.03 8.81 12.98
CA SER A 64 -20.23 9.09 11.79
C SER A 64 -20.53 10.46 11.16
N ASN A 65 -21.67 11.09 11.42
CA ASN A 65 -21.98 12.44 10.93
C ASN A 65 -21.13 13.53 11.60
N ARG A 66 -20.36 13.19 12.63
CA ARG A 66 -19.37 14.08 13.24
C ARG A 66 -18.01 14.04 12.55
N LEU A 67 -17.82 13.13 11.60
CA LEU A 67 -16.65 13.12 10.73
C LEU A 67 -16.80 14.22 9.68
N VAL A 68 -15.75 15.02 9.56
CA VAL A 68 -15.70 16.10 8.59
C VAL A 68 -15.01 15.57 7.35
N ASP A 69 -15.74 15.53 6.25
CA ASP A 69 -15.15 15.25 4.95
C ASP A 69 -14.44 16.52 4.43
N LEU A 70 -13.14 16.37 4.19
CA LEU A 70 -12.27 17.46 3.74
C LEU A 70 -12.69 17.98 2.36
N GLN A 71 -13.41 17.19 1.55
CA GLN A 71 -13.93 17.63 0.26
C GLN A 71 -14.92 18.80 0.38
N PHE A 72 -15.61 18.93 1.51
CA PHE A 72 -16.54 20.06 1.74
C PHE A 72 -15.84 21.34 2.20
N ILE A 73 -14.60 21.23 2.70
CA ILE A 73 -13.86 22.36 3.27
C ILE A 73 -12.83 22.89 2.29
N CYS A 74 -12.28 22.02 1.45
CA CYS A 74 -11.24 22.36 0.50
C CYS A 74 -11.87 22.61 -0.86
N SER A 75 -11.51 23.73 -1.46
CA SER A 75 -11.91 24.06 -2.83
C SER A 75 -11.13 23.24 -3.88
N TYR A 76 -10.12 22.47 -3.45
CA TYR A 76 -9.11 21.84 -4.31
C TYR A 76 -8.54 22.78 -5.38
N SER A 77 -8.36 24.05 -5.00
CA SER A 77 -7.67 25.04 -5.81
C SER A 77 -6.16 24.75 -5.86
N PHE A 78 -5.42 25.40 -6.76
CA PHE A 78 -3.96 25.24 -6.85
C PHE A 78 -3.29 25.27 -5.45
N PRO A 79 -2.37 24.35 -5.11
CA PRO A 79 -1.57 23.50 -6.01
C PRO A 79 -2.07 22.08 -6.30
N LEU A 80 -3.18 21.60 -5.74
CA LEU A 80 -3.65 20.22 -5.92
C LEU A 80 -4.82 20.16 -6.93
N LEU A 81 -4.49 20.08 -8.22
CA LEU A 81 -5.49 20.10 -9.32
C LEU A 81 -6.36 18.82 -9.40
N PHE A 82 -5.99 17.76 -8.68
CA PHE A 82 -6.74 16.52 -8.61
C PHE A 82 -6.41 15.78 -7.32
N LEU A 83 -7.37 15.02 -6.81
CA LEU A 83 -7.21 14.12 -5.67
C LEU A 83 -7.18 12.67 -6.16
N PRO A 84 -6.08 11.92 -5.99
CA PRO A 84 -6.04 10.51 -6.37
C PRO A 84 -6.92 9.68 -5.40
N VAL A 85 -7.78 8.86 -5.99
CA VAL A 85 -8.77 8.04 -5.29
C VAL A 85 -8.64 6.59 -5.80
N TRP A 86 -8.79 5.61 -4.90
CA TRP A 86 -8.82 4.19 -5.20
C TRP A 86 -10.10 3.57 -4.63
N HIS A 87 -10.96 3.02 -5.49
CA HIS A 87 -12.30 2.54 -5.09
C HIS A 87 -13.07 3.52 -4.21
N SER A 88 -13.15 4.78 -4.63
CA SER A 88 -13.82 5.87 -3.88
C SER A 88 -13.17 6.24 -2.54
N ILE A 89 -11.99 5.70 -2.22
CA ILE A 89 -11.20 6.05 -1.02
C ILE A 89 -10.01 6.91 -1.44
N GLU A 90 -9.85 8.07 -0.80
CA GLU A 90 -8.76 8.99 -1.07
C GLU A 90 -7.40 8.38 -0.69
N ILE A 91 -6.39 8.59 -1.55
CA ILE A 91 -5.03 8.12 -1.28
C ILE A 91 -4.28 9.20 -0.52
N ASP A 92 -4.31 9.18 0.82
CA ASP A 92 -3.61 10.16 1.68
C ASP A 92 -2.15 9.79 2.00
N ARG A 93 -1.44 9.22 1.03
CA ARG A 93 -0.04 8.80 1.18
C ARG A 93 0.72 9.16 -0.07
N ARG A 94 2.06 9.07 0.00
CA ARG A 94 2.93 9.21 -1.17
C ARG A 94 2.45 8.26 -2.27
N VAL A 95 1.99 8.80 -3.39
CA VAL A 95 1.32 8.03 -4.45
C VAL A 95 2.19 6.85 -4.92
N ARG A 96 3.49 7.07 -5.13
CA ARG A 96 4.43 5.99 -5.52
C ARG A 96 4.50 4.86 -4.48
N GLN A 97 4.46 5.21 -3.19
CA GLN A 97 4.48 4.21 -2.13
C GLN A 97 3.18 3.43 -2.08
N PHE A 98 2.04 4.09 -2.28
CA PHE A 98 0.73 3.44 -2.42
C PHE A 98 0.74 2.45 -3.58
N CYS A 99 1.12 2.88 -4.80
CA CYS A 99 1.20 2.00 -5.96
C CYS A 99 2.09 0.78 -5.69
N ARG A 100 3.25 0.98 -5.05
CA ARG A 100 4.15 -0.12 -4.69
C ARG A 100 3.52 -1.12 -3.73
N ILE A 101 2.71 -0.66 -2.76
CA ILE A 101 2.00 -1.55 -1.83
C ILE A 101 0.96 -2.36 -2.60
N VAL A 102 0.12 -1.69 -3.39
CA VAL A 102 -0.92 -2.36 -4.19
C VAL A 102 -0.30 -3.40 -5.13
N SER A 103 0.75 -3.04 -5.88
CA SER A 103 1.43 -4.00 -6.75
C SER A 103 2.00 -5.18 -5.98
N LYS A 104 2.66 -4.96 -4.83
CA LYS A 104 3.19 -6.06 -4.03
C LYS A 104 2.09 -6.99 -3.52
N SER A 105 0.99 -6.43 -3.02
CA SER A 105 -0.13 -7.24 -2.55
C SER A 105 -0.78 -8.03 -3.68
N LEU A 106 -0.88 -7.45 -4.88
CA LEU A 106 -1.38 -8.17 -6.06
C LEU A 106 -0.46 -9.35 -6.42
N GLU A 107 0.86 -9.15 -6.41
CA GLU A 107 1.84 -10.21 -6.66
C GLU A 107 1.77 -11.30 -5.58
N GLU A 108 1.68 -10.92 -4.31
CA GLU A 108 1.54 -11.85 -3.17
C GLU A 108 0.27 -12.71 -3.29
N VAL A 109 -0.86 -12.11 -3.66
CA VAL A 109 -2.13 -12.83 -3.89
C VAL A 109 -2.07 -13.72 -5.13
N THR A 110 -1.50 -13.21 -6.23
CA THR A 110 -1.35 -14.01 -7.46
C THR A 110 -0.47 -15.22 -7.22
N TRP A 111 0.59 -15.05 -6.42
CA TRP A 111 1.50 -16.11 -6.04
C TRP A 111 0.84 -17.14 -5.13
N SER A 112 0.10 -16.71 -4.10
CA SER A 112 -0.58 -17.62 -3.17
C SER A 112 -1.71 -18.42 -3.84
N LEU A 113 -2.37 -17.85 -4.85
CA LEU A 113 -3.44 -18.49 -5.60
C LEU A 113 -2.96 -19.27 -6.84
N ASN A 114 -1.65 -19.33 -7.06
CA ASN A 114 -1.07 -20.15 -8.12
C ASN A 114 -1.45 -21.62 -7.92
N SER A 115 -1.70 -22.38 -8.98
CA SER A 115 -2.05 -23.80 -8.94
C SER A 115 -1.14 -24.65 -8.02
N ASN A 116 0.14 -24.31 -7.92
CA ASN A 116 1.08 -25.04 -7.07
C ASN A 116 0.91 -24.78 -5.57
N TRP A 117 0.40 -23.60 -5.20
CA TRP A 117 0.32 -23.12 -3.82
C TRP A 117 -1.13 -22.94 -3.33
N LYS A 118 -2.09 -22.91 -4.24
CA LYS A 118 -3.49 -22.62 -3.97
C LYS A 118 -4.08 -23.54 -2.90
N ASP A 119 -3.80 -24.83 -2.99
CA ASP A 119 -4.30 -25.82 -2.03
C ASP A 119 -3.69 -25.60 -0.64
N TYR A 120 -2.42 -25.20 -0.56
CA TYR A 120 -1.76 -24.88 0.71
C TYR A 120 -2.43 -23.70 1.43
N PHE A 121 -2.74 -22.63 0.70
CA PHE A 121 -3.38 -21.45 1.29
C PHE A 121 -4.89 -21.62 1.51
N ASN A 122 -5.56 -22.46 0.72
CA ASN A 122 -7.01 -22.71 0.86
C ASN A 122 -7.35 -23.77 1.92
N ASN A 123 -6.52 -24.80 2.10
CA ASN A 123 -6.81 -25.94 2.98
C ASN A 123 -6.42 -25.67 4.45
N GLN A 124 -6.42 -24.41 4.91
CA GLN A 124 -6.17 -24.06 6.32
C GLN A 124 -7.27 -24.53 7.29
N THR A 125 -8.13 -25.47 6.88
CA THR A 125 -8.97 -26.25 7.79
C THR A 125 -8.11 -27.28 8.53
N HIS A 126 -7.48 -26.83 9.62
CA HIS A 126 -7.26 -27.56 10.88
C HIS A 126 -6.68 -28.99 10.85
N ASP A 127 -5.97 -29.42 9.81
CA ASP A 127 -5.16 -30.64 9.87
C ASP A 127 -3.68 -30.26 9.69
N ILE A 128 -3.05 -29.96 10.82
CA ILE A 128 -1.63 -29.56 10.97
C ILE A 128 -0.67 -30.67 10.49
N SER A 129 -1.18 -31.82 10.04
CA SER A 129 -0.44 -33.03 9.70
C SER A 129 0.23 -33.02 8.33
N ILE A 130 -0.10 -32.08 7.42
CA ILE A 130 0.62 -31.86 6.16
C ILE A 130 1.29 -30.48 6.18
N GLU A 131 2.16 -30.28 7.17
CA GLU A 131 3.02 -29.11 7.21
C GLU A 131 4.03 -29.23 6.06
N TRP A 132 3.75 -28.53 4.96
CA TRP A 132 4.73 -28.38 3.87
C TRP A 132 6.06 -27.94 4.47
N ASN A 133 7.12 -28.73 4.24
CA ASN A 133 8.42 -28.50 4.86
C ASN A 133 9.14 -27.34 4.16
N TRP A 134 8.76 -26.11 4.52
CA TRP A 134 9.42 -24.87 4.06
C TRP A 134 10.92 -24.93 4.30
N THR A 135 11.37 -25.54 5.40
CA THR A 135 12.79 -25.74 5.68
C THR A 135 13.47 -26.56 4.59
N ALA A 136 12.89 -27.67 4.16
CA ALA A 136 13.42 -28.49 3.06
C ALA A 136 13.42 -27.74 1.72
N HIS A 137 12.34 -27.00 1.43
CA HIS A 137 12.23 -26.19 0.21
C HIS A 137 13.32 -25.10 0.16
N TRP A 138 13.50 -24.36 1.26
CA TRP A 138 14.55 -23.33 1.35
C TRP A 138 15.96 -23.93 1.39
N CYS A 139 16.16 -25.06 2.06
CA CYS A 139 17.43 -25.79 2.03
C CYS A 139 17.80 -26.20 0.60
N TYR A 140 16.84 -26.70 -0.18
CA TYR A 140 17.07 -27.06 -1.59
C TYR A 140 17.40 -25.83 -2.44
N LEU A 141 16.63 -24.74 -2.33
CA LEU A 141 16.93 -23.50 -3.05
C LEU A 141 18.31 -22.95 -2.68
N ASN A 142 18.64 -22.92 -1.39
CA ASN A 142 19.93 -22.48 -0.90
C ASN A 142 21.06 -23.39 -1.41
N ASN A 143 20.81 -24.70 -1.53
CA ASN A 143 21.76 -25.65 -2.10
C ASN A 143 22.04 -25.39 -3.59
N ILE A 144 21.04 -24.97 -4.38
CA ILE A 144 21.25 -24.56 -5.78
C ILE A 144 22.05 -23.26 -5.83
N ASN A 145 21.74 -22.31 -4.95
CA ASN A 145 22.31 -20.97 -4.95
C ASN A 145 23.59 -20.85 -4.10
N LYS A 146 24.24 -21.98 -3.77
CA LYS A 146 25.30 -22.12 -2.76
C LYS A 146 26.57 -21.28 -2.95
N SER A 147 26.68 -20.45 -3.98
CA SER A 147 27.66 -19.35 -4.12
C SER A 147 27.61 -18.72 -5.52
N ARG A 148 26.55 -17.98 -5.85
CA ARG A 148 26.34 -17.29 -7.15
C ARG A 148 26.11 -18.28 -8.31
N CYS A 149 25.20 -17.93 -9.21
CA CYS A 149 25.00 -18.67 -10.46
C CYS A 149 26.19 -18.42 -11.39
N ASP A 150 27.31 -19.07 -11.12
CA ASP A 150 28.59 -18.89 -11.81
C ASP A 150 28.71 -19.67 -13.13
N ASN A 151 27.84 -20.67 -13.31
CA ASN A 151 27.77 -21.48 -14.51
C ASN A 151 26.33 -21.65 -15.03
N ILE A 152 26.22 -22.01 -16.31
CA ILE A 152 24.96 -22.12 -17.03
C ILE A 152 24.06 -23.21 -16.44
N ASP A 153 24.62 -24.33 -15.98
CA ASP A 153 23.85 -25.47 -15.49
C ASP A 153 23.19 -25.18 -14.13
N SER A 154 23.93 -24.56 -13.21
CA SER A 154 23.40 -24.06 -11.94
C SER A 154 22.30 -23.03 -12.18
N ASN A 155 22.50 -22.11 -13.13
CA ASN A 155 21.49 -21.12 -13.50
C ASN A 155 20.24 -21.77 -14.11
N ASN A 156 20.39 -22.74 -15.00
CA ASN A 156 19.28 -23.48 -15.59
C ASN A 156 18.49 -24.25 -14.53
N THR A 157 19.18 -24.87 -13.58
CA THR A 157 18.56 -25.58 -12.45
C THR A 157 17.76 -24.62 -11.57
N LEU A 158 18.33 -23.45 -11.23
CA LEU A 158 17.64 -22.41 -10.46
C LEU A 158 16.41 -21.88 -11.20
N ILE A 159 16.55 -21.53 -12.47
CA ILE A 159 15.46 -21.03 -13.30
C ILE A 159 14.36 -22.08 -13.41
N ASN A 160 14.73 -23.35 -13.64
CA ASN A 160 13.76 -24.43 -13.73
C ASN A 160 13.00 -24.60 -12.41
N PHE A 161 13.70 -24.59 -11.27
CA PHE A 161 13.07 -24.63 -9.95
C PHE A 161 12.09 -23.47 -9.74
N ILE A 162 12.52 -22.22 -9.96
CA ILE A 162 11.66 -21.03 -9.83
C ILE A 162 10.45 -21.13 -10.77
N LYS A 163 10.65 -21.47 -12.05
CA LYS A 163 9.55 -21.59 -13.00
C LYS A 163 8.58 -22.70 -12.63
N SER A 164 9.09 -23.83 -12.15
CA SER A 164 8.28 -24.97 -11.72
C SER A 164 7.44 -24.59 -10.50
N SER A 165 8.04 -23.94 -9.50
CA SER A 165 7.34 -23.47 -8.30
C SER A 165 6.29 -22.38 -8.59
N ASN A 166 6.48 -21.58 -9.63
CA ASN A 166 5.56 -20.49 -9.97
C ASN A 166 4.63 -20.81 -11.16
N ASN A 167 4.52 -22.06 -11.59
CA ASN A 167 3.72 -22.45 -12.77
C ASN A 167 4.01 -21.54 -13.99
N LEU A 168 5.30 -21.28 -14.25
CA LEU A 168 5.78 -20.45 -15.37
C LEU A 168 6.42 -21.28 -16.49
N LEU A 169 6.36 -22.61 -16.38
CA LEU A 169 6.81 -23.50 -17.44
C LEU A 169 5.90 -23.33 -18.67
N PRO A 170 6.43 -23.51 -19.89
CA PRO A 170 5.68 -23.42 -21.14
C PRO A 170 4.81 -24.67 -21.35
N THR A 171 3.91 -24.94 -20.40
CA THR A 171 2.86 -25.95 -20.54
C THR A 171 1.78 -25.43 -21.48
N VAL A 172 1.03 -26.34 -22.11
CA VAL A 172 -0.07 -25.98 -23.04
C VAL A 172 -1.04 -24.98 -22.39
N ASP A 173 -1.40 -25.20 -21.13
CA ASP A 173 -2.29 -24.30 -20.36
C ASP A 173 -1.75 -22.86 -20.25
N ASN A 174 -0.43 -22.70 -20.11
CA ASN A 174 0.21 -21.39 -20.03
C ASN A 174 0.47 -20.76 -21.40
N LEU A 175 0.66 -21.59 -22.43
CA LEU A 175 0.80 -21.15 -23.81
C LEU A 175 -0.53 -20.63 -24.37
N ARG A 176 -1.65 -21.32 -24.09
CA ARG A 176 -3.02 -20.88 -24.40
C ARG A 176 -3.32 -19.47 -23.86
N LYS A 177 -2.93 -19.18 -22.61
CA LYS A 177 -3.09 -17.83 -22.02
C LYS A 177 -2.33 -16.70 -22.74
N ARG A 178 -1.33 -17.05 -23.57
CA ARG A 178 -0.46 -16.08 -24.24
C ARG A 178 -0.75 -15.97 -25.73
N ASN A 179 -1.30 -17.01 -26.33
CA ASN A 179 -1.52 -17.10 -27.77
C ASN A 179 -2.61 -18.13 -28.09
N ASP A 180 -3.64 -17.68 -28.81
CA ASP A 180 -4.82 -18.44 -29.21
C ASP A 180 -4.50 -19.60 -30.17
N ILE A 181 -3.31 -19.64 -30.78
CA ILE A 181 -2.85 -20.75 -31.65
C ILE A 181 -2.83 -22.08 -30.91
N TYR A 182 -2.75 -22.07 -29.58
CA TYR A 182 -2.70 -23.28 -28.77
C TYR A 182 -4.08 -23.75 -28.29
N ASP A 183 -5.19 -23.11 -28.69
CA ASP A 183 -6.55 -23.44 -28.23
C ASP A 183 -7.18 -24.68 -28.91
N ASP A 184 -6.61 -25.14 -30.01
CA ASP A 184 -6.93 -26.41 -30.68
C ASP A 184 -6.39 -27.64 -29.91
#